data_AF-A8RZ76-F1
#
_entry.id   AF-A8RZ76-F1
#
_cell.length_a   1.000
_cell.length_b   1.000
_cell.length_c   1.000
_cell.angle_alpha   90.00
_cell.angle_beta   90.00
_cell.angle_gamma   90.00
#
_symmetry.space_group_name_H-M   'P 1'
#
loop_
_entity.id
_entity.type
_entity.pdbx_description
1 polymer ?
#
loop_
_entity_poly.entity_id
_entity_poly.type
_entity_poly.pdbx_seq_one_letter_code
_entity_poly.pdbx_strand_id
1 'polypeptide(L)'
;METRIAVIGIIVENKDSVESVNELLHQYSQYIIGRMGLPYAKKKVNIISVVVDAPQDIISALSGKLGRLQGINSKALYSNIGS
;
A
#
# COMPACT_ATOMS: atom_id res chain seq x y z
N MET A 1 21.71 4.75 -2.81
CA MET A 1 20.47 5.46 -2.45
C MET A 1 20.02 4.90 -1.12
N GLU A 2 19.73 5.77 -0.16
CA GLU A 2 19.18 5.32 1.12
C GLU A 2 17.72 4.89 0.92
N THR A 3 17.36 3.76 1.50
CA THR A 3 16.01 3.24 1.51
C THR A 3 15.39 3.39 2.90
N ARG A 4 14.07 3.40 2.97
CA ARG A 4 13.32 3.47 4.22
C ARG A 4 12.30 2.35 4.26
N ILE A 5 12.08 1.83 5.46
CA ILE A 5 11.01 0.86 5.70
C ILE A 5 9.71 1.63 5.97
N ALA A 6 8.63 1.24 5.30
CA ALA A 6 7.29 1.76 5.58
C ALA A 6 6.23 0.66 5.54
N VAL A 7 5.13 0.89 6.26
CA VAL A 7 3.91 0.09 6.18
C VAL A 7 2.83 0.95 5.53
N ILE A 8 2.27 0.47 4.43
CA ILE A 8 1.16 1.11 3.73
C ILE A 8 -0.11 0.33 4.05
N GLY A 9 -1.00 0.96 4.82
CA GLY A 9 -2.35 0.47 5.05
C GLY A 9 -3.27 0.94 3.94
N ILE A 10 -4.04 0.03 3.36
CA ILE A 10 -4.96 0.25 2.23
C ILE A 10 -6.32 -0.33 2.61
N ILE A 11 -7.37 0.49 2.58
CA ILE A 11 -8.76 0.07 2.76
C ILE A 11 -9.46 0.19 1.41
N VAL A 12 -10.01 -0.93 0.96
CA VAL A 12 -10.72 -1.06 -0.32
C VAL A 12 -12.21 -1.14 -0.03
N GLU A 13 -12.94 -0.07 -0.35
CA GLU A 13 -14.39 0.04 -0.14
C GLU A 13 -15.19 -0.45 -1.35
N ASN A 14 -14.63 -0.31 -2.56
CA ASN A 14 -15.20 -0.86 -3.78
C ASN A 14 -14.40 -2.08 -4.28
N LYS A 15 -15.09 -3.21 -4.50
CA LYS A 15 -14.47 -4.44 -5.00
C LYS A 15 -13.88 -4.28 -6.40
N ASP A 16 -14.44 -3.41 -7.23
CA ASP A 16 -13.94 -3.18 -8.59
C ASP A 16 -12.54 -2.55 -8.58
N SER A 17 -12.18 -1.84 -7.49
CA SER A 17 -10.87 -1.21 -7.33
C SER A 17 -9.77 -2.20 -6.92
N VAL A 18 -10.11 -3.45 -6.59
CA VAL A 18 -9.13 -4.46 -6.13
C VAL A 18 -8.11 -4.80 -7.22
N GLU A 19 -8.54 -4.88 -8.47
CA GLU A 19 -7.65 -5.18 -9.60
C GLU A 19 -6.61 -4.07 -9.79
N SER A 20 -7.04 -2.81 -9.88
CA SER A 20 -6.15 -1.66 -10.02
C SER A 20 -5.16 -1.53 -8.85
N VAL A 21 -5.60 -1.83 -7.62
CA VAL A 21 -4.70 -1.86 -6.45
C VAL A 21 -3.65 -2.96 -6.62
N ASN A 22 -4.05 -4.16 -7.00
CA ASN A 22 -3.12 -5.28 -7.16
C ASN A 22 -2.12 -5.05 -8.30
N GLU A 23 -2.56 -4.52 -9.43
CA GLU A 23 -1.69 -4.14 -10.55
C GLU A 23 -0.66 -3.10 -10.12
N LEU A 24 -1.10 -2.06 -9.40
CA LEU A 24 -0.22 -1.03 -8.89
C LEU A 24 0.78 -1.61 -7.89
N LEU A 25 0.36 -2.47 -6.95
CA LEU A 25 1.29 -3.14 -6.05
C LEU A 25 2.27 -4.05 -6.79
N HIS A 26 1.84 -4.72 -7.85
CA HIS A 26 2.70 -5.58 -8.67
C HIS A 26 3.80 -4.78 -9.40
N GLN A 27 3.48 -3.60 -9.91
CA GLN A 27 4.48 -2.68 -10.52
C GLN A 27 5.59 -2.27 -9.54
N TYR A 28 5.32 -2.28 -8.23
CA TYR A 28 6.27 -1.94 -7.17
C TYR A 28 6.77 -3.18 -6.41
N SER A 29 6.51 -4.38 -6.91
CA SER A 29 6.78 -5.66 -6.20
C SER A 29 8.22 -5.84 -5.76
N GLN A 30 9.19 -5.32 -6.51
CA GLN A 30 10.62 -5.37 -6.15
C GLN A 30 10.95 -4.68 -4.81
N TYR A 31 10.10 -3.76 -4.36
CA TYR A 31 10.25 -3.02 -3.11
C TYR A 31 9.39 -3.59 -1.96
N ILE A 32 8.53 -4.58 -2.24
CA ILE A 32 7.60 -5.12 -1.25
C ILE A 32 8.29 -6.27 -0.51
N ILE A 33 8.50 -6.09 0.79
CA ILE A 33 9.01 -7.14 1.68
C ILE A 33 7.92 -8.19 1.95
N GLY A 34 6.68 -7.74 2.10
CA GLY A 34 5.56 -8.62 2.39
C GLY A 34 4.23 -7.86 2.40
N ARG A 35 3.13 -8.62 2.36
CA ARG A 35 1.78 -8.06 2.47
C ARG A 35 0.83 -8.99 3.18
N MET A 36 -0.17 -8.41 3.83
CA MET A 36 -1.29 -9.11 4.47
C MET A 36 -2.59 -8.60 3.88
N GLY A 37 -3.46 -9.52 3.45
CA GLY A 37 -4.83 -9.23 3.04
C GLY A 37 -5.82 -9.71 4.11
N LEU A 38 -6.77 -8.85 4.47
CA LEU A 38 -7.81 -9.13 5.45
C LEU A 38 -9.18 -8.71 4.88
N PRO A 39 -9.95 -9.66 4.34
CA PRO A 39 -11.33 -9.42 3.96
C PRO A 39 -12.18 -9.15 5.21
N TYR A 40 -12.79 -7.96 5.29
CA TYR A 40 -13.63 -7.60 6.43
C TYR A 40 -15.12 -7.57 6.04
N ALA A 41 -15.68 -8.77 5.87
CA ALA A 41 -17.04 -8.98 5.37
C ALA A 41 -18.12 -8.20 6.15
N LYS A 42 -17.99 -8.07 7.48
CA LYS A 42 -18.93 -7.32 8.34
C LYS A 42 -19.08 -5.85 7.93
N LYS A 43 -18.01 -5.24 7.41
CA LYS A 43 -18.00 -3.86 6.93
C LYS A 43 -18.00 -3.76 5.41
N LYS A 44 -18.04 -4.89 4.70
CA LYS A 44 -17.99 -4.99 3.22
C LYS A 44 -16.76 -4.32 2.61
N VAL A 45 -15.64 -4.30 3.34
CA VAL A 45 -14.36 -3.74 2.86
C VAL A 45 -13.28 -4.82 2.85
N ASN A 46 -12.21 -4.60 2.07
CA ASN A 46 -10.99 -5.39 2.16
C ASN A 46 -9.85 -4.52 2.67
N ILE A 47 -9.05 -5.02 3.61
CA ILE A 47 -7.89 -4.32 4.13
C ILE A 47 -6.66 -5.00 3.56
N ILE A 48 -5.72 -4.21 3.05
CA ILE A 48 -4.42 -4.68 2.58
C ILE A 48 -3.36 -3.89 3.34
N SER A 49 -2.43 -4.59 3.97
CA SER A 49 -1.24 -4.00 4.57
C SER A 49 -0.03 -4.43 3.76
N VAL A 50 0.80 -3.50 3.33
CA VAL A 50 2.00 -3.77 2.53
C VAL A 50 3.21 -3.19 3.24
N VAL A 51 4.21 -4.01 3.48
CA VAL A 51 5.51 -3.58 4.03
C VAL A 51 6.46 -3.38 2.85
N VAL A 52 7.08 -2.21 2.79
CA VAL A 52 8.01 -1.83 1.72
C VAL A 52 9.35 -1.40 2.29
N ASP A 53 10.41 -1.67 1.53
CA ASP A 53 11.75 -1.10 1.71
C ASP A 53 12.19 -0.50 0.37
N ALA A 54 12.16 0.84 0.30
CA ALA A 54 12.38 1.57 -0.94
C ALA A 54 12.91 2.99 -0.69
N PRO A 55 13.44 3.66 -1.73
CA PRO A 55 13.67 5.11 -1.69
C PRO A 55 12.40 5.90 -1.34
N GLN A 56 12.53 7.01 -0.61
CA GLN A 56 11.39 7.78 -0.09
C GLN A 56 10.46 8.31 -1.19
N ASP A 57 11.00 8.71 -2.34
CA ASP A 57 10.25 9.15 -3.51
C ASP A 57 9.40 8.01 -4.10
N ILE A 58 9.91 6.78 -4.10
CA ILE A 58 9.17 5.58 -4.52
C ILE A 58 8.00 5.30 -3.58
N ILE A 59 8.21 5.33 -2.26
CA ILE A 59 7.15 5.13 -1.25
C ILE A 59 6.07 6.21 -1.40
N SER A 60 6.49 7.46 -1.56
CA SER A 60 5.59 8.60 -1.73
C SER A 60 4.78 8.50 -3.03
N ALA A 61 5.42 8.09 -4.13
CA ALA A 61 4.74 7.87 -5.41
C ALA A 61 3.72 6.74 -5.34
N LEU A 62 4.07 5.61 -4.71
CA LEU A 62 3.16 4.48 -4.52
C LEU A 62 1.94 4.89 -3.67
N SER A 63 2.17 5.50 -2.50
CA SER A 63 1.09 5.97 -1.64
C SER A 63 0.20 7.02 -2.32
N GLY A 64 0.81 7.93 -3.10
CA GLY A 64 0.07 8.95 -3.85
C GLY A 64 -0.80 8.37 -4.97
N LYS A 65 -0.30 7.35 -5.70
CA LYS A 65 -1.07 6.65 -6.73
C LYS A 65 -2.22 5.84 -6.11
N LEU A 66 -1.98 5.13 -5.01
CA LEU A 66 -3.01 4.39 -4.28
C LEU A 66 -4.15 5.32 -3.80
N GLY A 67 -3.81 6.47 -3.22
CA GLY A 67 -4.81 7.42 -2.73
C GLY A 67 -5.63 8.14 -3.82
N ARG A 68 -5.26 8.00 -5.11
CA ARG A 68 -6.03 8.54 -6.24
C ARG A 68 -7.02 7.54 -6.82
N LEU A 69 -6.92 6.26 -6.47
CA LEU A 69 -7.86 5.25 -6.92
C LEU A 69 -9.20 5.45 -6.22
N GLN A 70 -10.29 5.46 -6.99
CA GLN A 70 -11.63 5.64 -6.45
C GLN A 70 -11.99 4.48 -5.51
N GLY A 71 -12.57 4.80 -4.35
CA GLY A 71 -12.97 3.79 -3.35
C GLY A 71 -11.80 3.17 -2.58
N ILE A 72 -10.62 3.79 -2.63
CA ILE A 72 -9.43 3.40 -1.87
C ILE A 72 -9.06 4.48 -0.86
N ASN A 73 -8.81 4.07 0.39
CA ASN A 73 -8.16 4.91 1.39
C ASN A 73 -6.79 4.31 1.72
N SER A 74 -5.71 5.08 1.59
CA SER A 74 -4.36 4.60 1.89
C SER A 74 -3.58 5.55 2.78
N LYS A 75 -2.81 5.00 3.71
CA LYS A 75 -1.89 5.74 4.59
C LYS A 75 -0.57 4.99 4.71
N ALA A 76 0.54 5.71 4.58
CA ALA A 76 1.87 5.20 4.82
C ALA A 76 2.35 5.60 6.23
N LEU A 77 2.88 4.63 6.97
CA LEU A 77 3.59 4.82 8.22
C LEU A 77 5.06 4.48 8.00
N TYR A 78 5.96 5.41 8.31
CA TYR A 78 7.39 5.22 8.13
C TYR A 78 8.03 4.68 9.40
N SER A 79 9.02 3.79 9.23
CA SER A 79 9.90 3.39 10.31
C SER A 79 10.84 4.53 10.69
N ASN A 80 11.15 4.62 11.98
CA ASN A 80 12.17 5.52 12.52
C ASN A 80 13.56 4.87 12.55
N ILE A 81 13.67 3.58 12.19
CA ILE A 81 14.94 2.87 12.14
C ILE A 81 15.76 3.45 10.98
N GLY A 82 16.91 4.06 11.28
CA GLY A 82 17.82 4.66 10.30
C GLY A 82 17.58 6.13 9.96
N SER A 83 16.98 6.91 10.87
CA SER A 83 16.99 8.39 10.80
C SER A 83 18.22 8.96 11.51
#